data_AF-A0AAD5PWM3-F1
#
_entry.id   AF-A0AAD5PWM3-F1
#
_cell.length_a   1.000
_cell.length_b   1.000
_cell.length_c   1.000
_cell.angle_alpha   90.00
_cell.angle_beta   90.00
_cell.angle_gamma   90.00
#
_symmetry.space_group_name_H-M   'P 1'
#
loop_
_entity.id
_entity.type
_entity.pdbx_description
1 polymer ?
#
loop_
_entity_poly.entity_id
_entity_poly.type
_entity_poly.pdbx_seq_one_letter_code
_entity_poly.pdbx_strand_id
1 'polypeptide(L)'
;MAKRGNNQRGKAPRKSRPEPNSANHQNPEPSTSQNLTTQTTSPDANFARGIQIAQILFFCLTQFVTPAIQKFLCRMKLPSPRVRDFDHVKLLKKMFYHQKKKSQCFSERLSNTLIRNAIAARNDICHIDLKFLTTNWKRHALVWISLCRCVGNARAAFRVRVIYNLLTRGKYKHVVRSHAFRLNTGNYNQHTAFGLSFILYGCLTKYIAPALRTFMINTKSRPLSTTYDVFKNLKYLIAEQEVDIDYLATGGNTRNDSALLKLCMKARHMTCHGFNSRIFNQWKSYLQSWIQLMDVIKANDTSAELQDILDYLVNHKQRGLKIRSASILFWLSSFPNTTPNL
;
A
#
# COMPACT_ATOMS: atom_id res chain seq x y z
N MET A 1 -59.75 9.36 -44.64
CA MET A 1 -58.65 9.28 -45.63
C MET A 1 -57.58 8.37 -45.02
N ALA A 2 -57.51 7.05 -45.31
CA ALA A 2 -56.98 6.37 -46.51
C ALA A 2 -55.49 6.76 -46.76
N LYS A 3 -54.44 5.91 -46.89
CA LYS A 3 -54.16 4.50 -47.28
C LYS A 3 -52.83 4.07 -46.59
N ARG A 4 -52.57 2.84 -46.10
CA ARG A 4 -52.34 1.49 -46.71
C ARG A 4 -51.03 1.27 -47.49
N GLY A 5 -50.32 0.17 -47.14
CA GLY A 5 -49.37 -0.64 -47.93
C GLY A 5 -48.10 -0.97 -47.13
N ASN A 6 -47.75 -2.16 -46.60
CA ASN A 6 -48.00 -3.60 -46.82
C ASN A 6 -47.36 -4.26 -48.07
N ASN A 7 -46.30 -5.06 -47.87
CA ASN A 7 -46.08 -6.45 -48.32
C ASN A 7 -44.58 -6.84 -48.12
N GLN A 8 -44.18 -7.92 -47.41
CA GLN A 8 -44.33 -9.38 -47.68
C GLN A 8 -43.74 -9.77 -49.05
N ARG A 9 -42.91 -10.80 -49.26
CA ARG A 9 -42.75 -12.16 -48.68
C ARG A 9 -41.54 -12.85 -49.40
N GLY A 10 -41.05 -13.96 -48.86
CA GLY A 10 -40.49 -15.04 -49.69
C GLY A 10 -39.53 -16.01 -48.98
N LYS A 11 -39.95 -17.28 -48.85
CA LYS A 11 -39.28 -18.42 -48.21
C LYS A 11 -38.78 -19.44 -49.26
N ALA A 12 -37.65 -20.11 -48.93
CA ALA A 12 -37.28 -21.54 -49.14
C ALA A 12 -37.13 -22.08 -50.59
N PRO A 13 -36.49 -23.25 -50.90
CA PRO A 13 -36.20 -24.43 -50.03
C PRO A 13 -34.86 -25.22 -50.21
N ARG A 14 -34.74 -26.27 -49.36
CA ARG A 14 -33.79 -27.40 -49.25
C ARG A 14 -33.46 -28.19 -50.53
N LYS A 15 -32.25 -28.81 -50.56
CA LYS A 15 -31.85 -30.18 -51.06
C LYS A 15 -30.30 -30.24 -51.04
N SER A 16 -29.53 -31.31 -50.89
CA SER A 16 -29.61 -32.73 -50.46
C SER A 16 -28.15 -33.25 -50.53
N ARG A 17 -27.79 -34.23 -49.71
CA ARG A 17 -26.47 -34.92 -49.62
C ARG A 17 -26.10 -35.63 -50.95
N PRO A 18 -24.80 -35.83 -51.24
CA PRO A 18 -24.24 -37.19 -51.16
C PRO A 18 -22.78 -37.28 -50.63
N GLU A 19 -22.49 -38.42 -50.00
CA GLU A 19 -21.15 -39.04 -49.80
C GLU A 19 -21.03 -40.22 -50.80
N PRO A 20 -19.92 -41.00 -50.92
CA PRO A 20 -18.52 -40.86 -50.44
C PRO A 20 -17.47 -41.15 -51.54
N ASN A 21 -16.16 -40.93 -51.28
CA ASN A 21 -15.11 -41.96 -51.48
C ASN A 21 -13.67 -41.51 -51.16
N SER A 22 -13.05 -42.37 -50.36
CA SER A 22 -11.67 -42.72 -50.01
C SER A 22 -10.44 -42.22 -50.79
N ALA A 23 -9.38 -42.05 -49.96
CA ALA A 23 -7.94 -42.29 -50.17
C ALA A 23 -7.11 -41.22 -50.93
N ASN A 24 -6.19 -40.55 -50.21
CA ASN A 24 -4.78 -40.94 -50.24
C ASN A 24 -3.95 -40.30 -49.11
N HIS A 25 -2.95 -41.05 -48.65
CA HIS A 25 -1.93 -40.66 -47.67
C HIS A 25 -1.07 -39.48 -48.14
N GLN A 26 -0.73 -38.56 -47.24
CA GLN A 26 0.60 -37.96 -47.11
C GLN A 26 0.68 -37.15 -45.79
N ASN A 27 1.63 -37.52 -44.92
CA ASN A 27 2.01 -36.79 -43.71
C ASN A 27 2.54 -35.39 -44.04
N PRO A 28 2.28 -34.42 -43.16
CA PRO A 28 3.39 -33.59 -42.69
C PRO A 28 3.41 -33.41 -41.17
N GLU A 29 4.63 -33.56 -40.65
CA GLU A 29 5.27 -33.03 -39.44
C GLU A 29 4.43 -32.57 -38.22
N PRO A 30 4.85 -32.96 -36.99
CA PRO A 30 4.22 -32.51 -35.77
C PRO A 30 4.52 -31.02 -35.55
N SER A 31 3.49 -30.20 -35.75
CA SER A 31 3.45 -28.80 -35.31
C SER A 31 3.80 -28.71 -33.83
N THR A 32 4.90 -28.02 -33.55
CA THR A 32 5.41 -27.73 -32.22
C THR A 32 4.35 -27.00 -31.41
N SER A 33 3.68 -27.73 -30.52
CA SER A 33 2.84 -27.18 -29.47
C SER A 33 3.71 -26.29 -28.60
N GLN A 34 3.66 -24.98 -28.82
CA GLN A 34 4.19 -24.00 -27.88
C GLN A 34 3.38 -24.12 -26.58
N ASN A 35 3.88 -24.95 -25.67
CA ASN A 35 3.47 -24.96 -24.29
C ASN A 35 3.73 -23.56 -23.72
N LEU A 36 2.69 -22.71 -23.73
CA LEU A 36 2.62 -21.55 -22.85
C LEU A 36 2.66 -22.09 -21.42
N THR A 37 3.88 -22.22 -20.92
CA THR A 37 4.14 -22.60 -19.54
C THR A 37 3.73 -21.39 -18.72
N THR A 38 2.47 -21.34 -18.32
CA THR A 38 1.98 -20.37 -17.34
C THR A 38 2.78 -20.64 -16.07
N GLN A 39 3.90 -19.94 -15.88
CA GLN A 39 4.71 -20.04 -14.68
C GLN A 39 3.86 -19.55 -13.51
N THR A 40 3.29 -20.49 -12.78
CA THR A 40 2.57 -20.27 -11.54
C THR A 40 3.59 -19.75 -10.52
N THR A 41 3.71 -18.43 -10.38
CA THR A 41 4.54 -17.85 -9.33
C THR A 41 3.98 -18.26 -7.97
N SER A 42 4.84 -18.80 -7.10
CA SER A 42 4.47 -19.17 -5.73
C SER A 42 3.71 -18.02 -5.05
N PRO A 43 2.65 -18.31 -4.28
CA PRO A 43 1.89 -17.31 -3.50
C PRO A 43 2.79 -16.32 -2.72
N ASP A 44 3.94 -16.79 -2.24
CA ASP A 44 4.91 -16.01 -1.45
C ASP A 44 5.68 -14.98 -2.28
N ALA A 45 5.99 -15.29 -3.55
CA ALA A 45 6.68 -14.38 -4.45
C ALA A 45 5.79 -13.17 -4.84
N ASN A 46 4.49 -13.42 -5.01
CA ASN A 46 3.52 -12.35 -5.29
C ASN A 46 3.29 -11.46 -4.06
N PHE A 47 3.30 -12.04 -2.87
CA PHE A 47 3.25 -11.30 -1.61
C PHE A 47 4.46 -10.39 -1.44
N ALA A 48 5.68 -10.94 -1.55
CA ALA A 48 6.91 -10.19 -1.39
C ALA A 48 7.02 -8.99 -2.34
N ARG A 49 6.67 -9.22 -3.62
CA ARG A 49 6.61 -8.16 -4.62
C ARG A 49 5.56 -7.10 -4.29
N GLY A 50 4.37 -7.50 -3.84
CA GLY A 50 3.32 -6.58 -3.43
C GLY A 50 3.76 -5.65 -2.31
N ILE A 51 4.44 -6.18 -1.30
CA ILE A 51 4.99 -5.43 -0.17
C ILE A 51 6.03 -4.40 -0.64
N GLN A 52 6.97 -4.80 -1.51
CA GLN A 52 7.96 -3.88 -2.06
C GLN A 52 7.32 -2.73 -2.84
N ILE A 53 6.32 -3.04 -3.66
CA ILE A 53 5.54 -2.03 -4.39
C ILE A 53 4.84 -1.08 -3.41
N ALA A 54 4.16 -1.62 -2.39
CA ALA A 54 3.45 -0.83 -1.38
C ALA A 54 4.39 0.16 -0.68
N GLN A 55 5.54 -0.31 -0.20
CA GLN A 55 6.55 0.50 0.47
C GLN A 55 7.11 1.59 -0.45
N ILE A 56 7.45 1.26 -1.69
CA ILE A 56 7.96 2.25 -2.64
C ILE A 56 6.90 3.32 -2.97
N LEU A 57 5.65 2.92 -3.17
CA LEU A 57 4.58 3.88 -3.41
C LEU A 57 4.29 4.73 -2.16
N PHE A 58 4.36 4.16 -0.96
CA PHE A 58 4.25 4.91 0.29
C PHE A 58 5.37 5.94 0.43
N PHE A 59 6.63 5.54 0.17
CA PHE A 59 7.78 6.43 0.12
C PHE A 59 7.56 7.57 -0.89
N CYS A 60 7.07 7.25 -2.09
CA CYS A 60 6.77 8.22 -3.12
C CYS A 60 5.70 9.24 -2.67
N LEU A 61 4.61 8.74 -2.09
CA LEU A 61 3.50 9.55 -1.59
C LEU A 61 3.95 10.51 -0.48
N THR A 62 4.74 10.02 0.47
CA THR A 62 5.15 10.77 1.65
C THR A 62 6.31 11.73 1.38
N GLN A 63 7.27 11.35 0.53
CA GLN A 63 8.47 12.15 0.27
C GLN A 63 8.28 13.23 -0.80
N PHE A 64 7.46 12.97 -1.82
CA PHE A 64 7.38 13.84 -2.99
C PHE A 64 5.98 14.41 -3.20
N VAL A 65 4.97 13.54 -3.24
CA VAL A 65 3.61 13.93 -3.61
C VAL A 65 2.97 14.81 -2.54
N THR A 66 2.98 14.36 -1.29
CA THR A 66 2.37 15.10 -0.18
C THR A 66 3.03 16.46 0.03
N PRO A 67 4.37 16.58 0.13
CA PRO A 67 5.01 17.87 0.31
C PRO A 67 4.73 18.83 -0.86
N ALA A 68 4.62 18.33 -2.09
CA ALA A 68 4.27 19.14 -3.24
C ALA A 68 2.86 19.74 -3.11
N ILE A 69 1.88 18.91 -2.75
CA ILE A 69 0.49 19.32 -2.52
C ILE A 69 0.42 20.31 -1.34
N GLN A 70 1.08 20.00 -0.23
CA GLN A 70 1.10 20.85 0.95
C GLN A 70 1.68 22.23 0.63
N LYS A 71 2.85 22.30 -0.02
CA LYS A 71 3.48 23.56 -0.42
C LYS A 71 2.58 24.38 -1.33
N PHE A 72 1.89 23.74 -2.27
CA PHE A 72 0.89 24.39 -3.11
C PHE A 72 -0.27 24.98 -2.30
N LEU A 73 -0.90 24.18 -1.44
CA LEU A 73 -2.02 24.65 -0.62
C LEU A 73 -1.59 25.76 0.35
N CYS A 74 -0.38 25.72 0.91
CA CYS A 74 0.20 26.80 1.72
C CYS A 74 0.34 28.10 0.91
N ARG A 75 0.81 28.04 -0.35
CA ARG A 75 0.86 29.23 -1.24
C ARG A 75 -0.52 29.81 -1.49
N MET A 76 -1.56 28.98 -1.52
CA MET A 76 -2.96 29.41 -1.60
C MET A 76 -3.52 29.93 -0.28
N LYS A 77 -2.72 29.97 0.81
CA LYS A 77 -3.13 30.36 2.17
C LYS A 77 -4.26 29.50 2.74
N LEU A 78 -4.36 28.23 2.34
CA LEU A 78 -5.45 27.33 2.75
C LEU A 78 -5.19 26.57 4.06
N PRO A 79 -4.02 25.99 4.30
CA PRO A 79 -3.57 25.62 5.62
C PRO A 79 -2.68 26.71 6.21
N SER A 80 -2.70 26.83 7.55
CA SER A 80 -1.67 27.61 8.24
C SER A 80 -0.29 26.99 7.95
N PRO A 81 0.72 27.78 7.55
CA PRO A 81 2.08 27.31 7.34
C PRO A 81 2.71 26.64 8.57
N ARG A 82 2.15 26.87 9.77
CA ARG A 82 2.63 26.33 11.04
C ARG A 82 2.16 24.90 11.33
N VAL A 83 1.15 24.41 10.60
CA VAL A 83 0.66 23.03 10.79
C VAL A 83 1.71 22.06 10.27
N ARG A 84 2.11 21.10 11.11
CA ARG A 84 3.14 20.09 10.79
C ARG A 84 2.56 18.75 10.34
N ASP A 85 1.33 18.46 10.77
CA ASP A 85 0.62 17.23 10.46
C ASP A 85 -0.44 17.45 9.40
N PHE A 86 -0.38 16.66 8.33
CA PHE A 86 -1.38 16.72 7.28
C PHE A 86 -1.79 15.33 6.82
N ASP A 87 -3.06 15.04 7.08
CA ASP A 87 -3.73 13.91 6.44
C ASP A 87 -3.76 14.11 4.92
N HIS A 88 -3.09 13.20 4.21
CA HIS A 88 -3.01 13.20 2.75
C HIS A 88 -4.38 13.28 2.08
N VAL A 89 -5.38 12.54 2.60
CA VAL A 89 -6.75 12.58 2.08
C VAL A 89 -7.37 13.92 2.35
N LYS A 90 -7.14 14.53 3.52
CA LYS A 90 -7.65 15.88 3.82
C LYS A 90 -7.05 16.92 2.87
N LEU A 91 -5.76 16.82 2.52
CA LEU A 91 -5.14 17.70 1.52
C LEU A 91 -5.77 17.53 0.13
N LEU A 92 -5.95 16.29 -0.33
CA LEU A 92 -6.58 15.99 -1.62
C LEU A 92 -8.04 16.45 -1.67
N LYS A 93 -8.79 16.27 -0.57
CA LYS A 93 -10.17 16.80 -0.45
C LYS A 93 -10.21 18.32 -0.48
N LYS A 94 -9.25 19.01 0.16
CA LYS A 94 -9.12 20.47 0.04
C LYS A 94 -8.85 20.89 -1.41
N MET A 95 -7.95 20.21 -2.11
CA MET A 95 -7.73 20.46 -3.54
C MET A 95 -9.02 20.28 -4.36
N PHE A 96 -9.77 19.21 -4.12
CA PHE A 96 -11.04 18.93 -4.80
C PHE A 96 -12.04 20.07 -4.63
N TYR A 97 -12.18 20.58 -3.41
CA TYR A 97 -13.08 21.69 -3.11
C TYR A 97 -12.65 22.99 -3.81
N HIS A 98 -11.36 23.31 -3.78
CA HIS A 98 -10.84 24.58 -4.29
C HIS A 98 -10.62 24.60 -5.81
N GLN A 99 -10.48 23.45 -6.46
CA GLN A 99 -10.38 23.36 -7.92
C GLN A 99 -11.56 24.04 -8.63
N LYS A 100 -12.78 23.86 -8.10
CA LYS A 100 -13.99 24.50 -8.67
C LYS A 100 -14.01 26.02 -8.51
N LYS A 101 -13.40 26.55 -7.45
CA LYS A 101 -13.45 27.97 -7.08
C LYS A 101 -12.26 28.79 -7.60
N LYS A 102 -11.12 28.14 -7.85
CA LYS A 102 -9.83 28.78 -8.14
C LYS A 102 -9.03 27.99 -9.18
N SER A 103 -9.64 27.68 -10.33
CA SER A 103 -9.02 26.88 -11.40
C SER A 103 -7.73 27.51 -11.96
N GLN A 104 -7.66 28.85 -11.98
CA GLN A 104 -6.50 29.61 -12.45
C GLN A 104 -5.25 29.45 -11.57
N CYS A 105 -5.39 28.97 -10.33
CA CYS A 105 -4.24 28.78 -9.45
C CYS A 105 -3.42 27.52 -9.78
N PHE A 106 -3.90 26.64 -10.66
CA PHE A 106 -3.21 25.41 -11.04
C PHE A 106 -2.36 25.63 -12.30
N SER A 107 -1.18 25.01 -12.35
CA SER A 107 -0.28 25.10 -13.50
C SER A 107 -0.76 24.30 -14.71
N GLU A 108 -1.53 23.24 -14.46
CA GLU A 108 -2.20 22.45 -15.49
C GLU A 108 -3.65 22.16 -15.06
N ARG A 109 -4.51 21.81 -16.01
CA ARG A 109 -5.91 21.48 -15.73
C ARG A 109 -6.01 20.28 -14.78
N LEU A 110 -6.34 20.55 -13.52
CA LEU A 110 -6.70 19.52 -12.56
C LEU A 110 -8.13 19.02 -12.87
N SER A 111 -8.34 17.71 -12.88
CA SER A 111 -9.67 17.10 -13.05
C SER A 111 -10.13 16.39 -11.78
N ASN A 112 -11.44 16.34 -11.56
CA ASN A 112 -12.04 15.63 -10.42
C ASN A 112 -11.64 14.15 -10.42
N THR A 113 -11.59 13.54 -11.60
CA THR A 113 -11.15 12.16 -11.80
C THR A 113 -9.70 11.95 -11.38
N LEU A 114 -8.80 12.91 -11.66
CA LEU A 114 -7.41 12.82 -11.23
C LEU A 114 -7.30 12.81 -9.69
N ILE A 115 -8.04 13.68 -9.00
CA ILE A 115 -8.02 13.73 -7.53
C ILE A 115 -8.61 12.45 -6.93
N ARG A 116 -9.75 11.96 -7.44
CA ARG A 116 -10.36 10.71 -6.99
C ARG A 116 -9.41 9.53 -7.17
N ASN A 117 -8.74 9.44 -8.32
CA ASN A 117 -7.73 8.41 -8.58
C ASN A 117 -6.54 8.53 -7.63
N ALA A 118 -6.12 9.75 -7.26
CA ALA A 118 -5.04 9.94 -6.29
C ALA A 118 -5.44 9.51 -4.87
N ILE A 119 -6.70 9.75 -4.47
CA ILE A 119 -7.27 9.27 -3.21
C ILE A 119 -7.34 7.75 -3.21
N ALA A 120 -7.82 7.13 -4.29
CA ALA A 120 -7.86 5.67 -4.43
C ALA A 120 -6.47 5.06 -4.31
N ALA A 121 -5.49 5.56 -5.06
CA ALA A 121 -4.09 5.14 -4.98
C ALA A 121 -3.53 5.19 -3.55
N ARG A 122 -3.82 6.28 -2.82
CA ARG A 122 -3.43 6.40 -1.42
C ARG A 122 -4.12 5.35 -0.56
N ASN A 123 -5.41 5.12 -0.75
CA ASN A 123 -6.16 4.16 0.05
C ASN A 123 -5.64 2.74 -0.15
N ASP A 124 -5.36 2.34 -1.39
CA ASP A 124 -4.81 1.02 -1.72
C ASP A 124 -3.49 0.79 -0.96
N ILE A 125 -2.64 1.81 -0.85
CA ILE A 125 -1.38 1.76 -0.08
C ILE A 125 -1.63 1.68 1.41
N CYS A 126 -2.45 2.58 1.95
CA CYS A 126 -2.66 2.67 3.39
C CYS A 126 -3.43 1.46 3.95
N HIS A 127 -4.29 0.85 3.13
CA HIS A 127 -5.03 -0.37 3.43
C HIS A 127 -4.30 -1.64 2.98
N ILE A 128 -3.07 -1.53 2.44
CA ILE A 128 -2.21 -2.67 2.07
C ILE A 128 -2.96 -3.64 1.13
N ASP A 129 -3.64 -3.08 0.14
CA ASP A 129 -4.35 -3.88 -0.87
C ASP A 129 -3.35 -4.42 -1.91
N LEU A 130 -2.63 -5.48 -1.53
CA LEU A 130 -1.53 -6.01 -2.34
C LEU A 130 -1.98 -6.46 -3.73
N LYS A 131 -3.21 -6.97 -3.86
CA LYS A 131 -3.77 -7.39 -5.16
C LYS A 131 -3.96 -6.18 -6.08
N PHE A 132 -4.56 -5.10 -5.57
CA PHE A 132 -4.71 -3.89 -6.37
C PHE A 132 -3.37 -3.21 -6.63
N LEU A 133 -2.47 -3.15 -5.66
CA LEU A 133 -1.16 -2.51 -5.82
C LEU A 133 -0.30 -3.21 -6.87
N THR A 134 -0.24 -4.54 -6.87
CA THR A 134 0.54 -5.30 -7.86
C THR A 134 0.05 -5.09 -9.30
N THR A 135 -1.25 -4.87 -9.48
CA THR A 135 -1.88 -4.68 -10.80
C THR A 135 -1.93 -3.22 -11.24
N ASN A 136 -2.10 -2.26 -10.32
CA ASN A 136 -2.40 -0.87 -10.62
C ASN A 136 -1.30 0.15 -10.25
N TRP A 137 -0.16 -0.28 -9.68
CA TRP A 137 0.89 0.66 -9.26
C TRP A 137 1.36 1.63 -10.35
N LYS A 138 1.40 1.19 -11.62
CA LYS A 138 1.76 2.05 -12.77
C LYS A 138 0.79 3.23 -12.88
N ARG A 139 -0.52 2.94 -12.82
CA ARG A 139 -1.58 3.95 -12.86
C ARG A 139 -1.47 4.89 -11.66
N HIS A 140 -1.22 4.37 -10.46
CA HIS A 140 -1.03 5.20 -9.25
C HIS A 140 0.11 6.20 -9.41
N ALA A 141 1.29 5.72 -9.86
CA ALA A 141 2.45 6.59 -10.08
C ALA A 141 2.17 7.65 -11.16
N LEU A 142 1.53 7.28 -12.28
CA LEU A 142 1.18 8.24 -13.34
C LEU A 142 0.22 9.33 -12.85
N VAL A 143 -0.80 8.95 -12.07
CA VAL A 143 -1.75 9.88 -11.45
C VAL A 143 -1.02 10.90 -10.58
N TRP A 144 -0.03 10.45 -9.80
CA TRP A 144 0.74 11.35 -8.95
C TRP A 144 1.72 12.24 -9.71
N ILE A 145 2.28 11.77 -10.83
CA ILE A 145 3.10 12.61 -11.70
C ILE A 145 2.27 13.76 -12.25
N SER A 146 1.08 13.46 -12.79
CA SER A 146 0.15 14.47 -13.28
C SER A 146 -0.28 15.41 -12.15
N LEU A 147 -0.61 14.88 -10.97
CA LEU A 147 -0.99 15.71 -9.83
C LEU A 147 0.11 16.68 -9.41
N CYS A 148 1.38 16.23 -9.36
CA CYS A 148 2.53 17.08 -9.06
C CYS A 148 2.73 18.19 -10.10
N ARG A 149 2.45 17.91 -11.37
CA ARG A 149 2.49 18.92 -12.44
C ARG A 149 1.35 19.95 -12.29
N CYS A 150 0.12 19.52 -12.02
CA CYS A 150 -1.01 20.42 -11.79
C CYS A 150 -0.75 21.42 -10.66
N VAL A 151 -0.03 21.02 -9.60
CA VAL A 151 0.33 21.92 -8.48
C VAL A 151 1.62 22.73 -8.72
N GLY A 152 2.18 22.67 -9.94
CA GLY A 152 3.36 23.42 -10.36
C GLY A 152 4.66 22.93 -9.71
N ASN A 153 4.76 21.65 -9.35
CA ASN A 153 5.97 21.06 -8.75
C ASN A 153 6.64 20.07 -9.72
N ALA A 154 7.30 20.61 -10.73
CA ALA A 154 8.02 19.82 -11.75
C ALA A 154 9.10 18.90 -11.15
N ARG A 155 9.80 19.35 -10.09
CA ARG A 155 10.81 18.54 -9.39
C ARG A 155 10.19 17.30 -8.74
N ALA A 156 9.06 17.43 -8.06
CA ALA A 156 8.35 16.29 -7.49
C ALA A 156 7.87 15.34 -8.59
N ALA A 157 7.25 15.87 -9.64
CA ALA A 157 6.81 15.06 -10.79
C ALA A 157 7.96 14.26 -11.43
N PHE A 158 9.13 14.88 -11.61
CA PHE A 158 10.33 14.22 -12.10
C PHE A 158 10.81 13.10 -11.15
N ARG A 159 10.85 13.35 -9.84
CA ARG A 159 11.24 12.32 -8.85
C ARG A 159 10.29 11.13 -8.84
N VAL A 160 8.98 11.36 -8.93
CA VAL A 160 8.00 10.26 -9.07
C VAL A 160 8.21 9.50 -10.38
N ARG A 161 8.52 10.18 -11.49
CA ARG A 161 8.84 9.55 -12.78
C ARG A 161 10.09 8.66 -12.69
N VAL A 162 11.13 9.11 -12.00
CA VAL A 162 12.34 8.29 -11.77
C VAL A 162 11.98 7.01 -11.00
N ILE A 163 11.16 7.11 -9.96
CA ILE A 163 10.68 5.94 -9.20
C ILE A 163 9.87 4.99 -10.08
N TYR A 164 8.95 5.52 -10.89
CA TYR A 164 8.18 4.74 -11.85
C TYR A 164 9.09 3.96 -12.82
N ASN A 165 10.13 4.59 -13.34
CA ASN A 165 11.08 3.96 -14.25
C ASN A 165 11.91 2.86 -13.54
N LEU A 166 12.31 3.10 -12.28
CA LEU A 166 13.03 2.11 -11.48
C LEU A 166 12.15 0.89 -11.16
N LEU A 167 10.89 1.11 -10.76
CA LEU A 167 9.91 0.04 -10.54
C LEU A 167 9.65 -0.77 -11.81
N THR A 168 9.53 -0.10 -12.95
CA THR A 168 9.31 -0.78 -14.26
C THR A 168 10.48 -1.70 -14.61
N ARG A 169 11.70 -1.34 -14.21
CA ARG A 169 12.92 -2.12 -14.42
C ARG A 169 13.20 -3.14 -13.30
N GLY A 170 12.30 -3.31 -12.33
CA GLY A 170 12.52 -4.18 -11.18
C GLY A 170 13.65 -3.72 -10.24
N LYS A 171 14.10 -2.47 -10.33
CA LYS A 171 15.24 -1.94 -9.55
C LYS A 171 14.78 -1.38 -8.19
N TYR A 172 14.04 -2.19 -7.43
CA TYR A 172 13.40 -1.79 -6.16
C TYR A 172 14.39 -1.22 -5.13
N LYS A 173 15.53 -1.90 -4.94
CA LYS A 173 16.61 -1.49 -4.01
C LYS A 173 17.16 -0.09 -4.32
N HIS A 174 17.06 0.39 -5.56
CA HIS A 174 17.56 1.71 -5.94
C HIS A 174 16.61 2.86 -5.59
N VAL A 175 15.35 2.58 -5.29
CA VAL A 175 14.35 3.63 -5.02
C VAL A 175 14.56 4.31 -3.66
N VAL A 176 15.01 3.55 -2.66
CA VAL A 176 15.10 3.98 -1.25
C VAL A 176 16.54 4.38 -0.86
N ARG A 177 17.53 4.13 -1.73
CA ARG A 177 18.98 4.25 -1.44
C ARG A 177 19.44 5.65 -1.02
N SER A 178 18.64 6.70 -1.20
CA SER A 178 19.03 8.10 -0.97
C SER A 178 18.60 8.71 0.36
N HIS A 179 17.98 7.95 1.27
CA HIS A 179 17.31 8.52 2.45
C HIS A 179 17.92 8.04 3.77
N ALA A 180 19.17 8.41 4.00
CA ALA A 180 19.79 8.23 5.31
C ALA A 180 19.44 9.42 6.22
N PHE A 181 19.14 9.15 7.49
CA PHE A 181 18.74 10.18 8.46
C PHE A 181 19.33 9.90 9.85
N ARG A 182 19.40 10.92 10.70
CA ARG A 182 19.75 10.78 12.12
C ARG A 182 18.48 10.88 12.95
N LEU A 183 18.40 10.11 14.03
CA LEU A 183 17.33 10.26 15.02
C LEU A 183 17.68 11.43 15.95
N ASN A 184 17.34 12.64 15.54
CA ASN A 184 17.67 13.83 16.32
C ASN A 184 16.95 13.82 17.68
N THR A 185 17.66 14.25 18.73
CA THR A 185 17.07 14.65 20.00
C THR A 185 16.62 16.11 19.92
N GLY A 186 15.51 16.46 20.56
CA GLY A 186 14.99 17.83 20.62
C GLY A 186 13.93 18.16 19.56
N ASN A 187 14.10 19.30 18.88
CA ASN A 187 13.07 19.89 18.03
C ASN A 187 12.67 19.01 16.84
N TYR A 188 11.41 19.14 16.43
CA TYR A 188 10.85 18.42 15.28
C TYR A 188 11.75 18.49 14.05
N ASN A 189 12.10 17.32 13.51
CA ASN A 189 12.87 17.20 12.28
C ASN A 189 12.07 16.38 11.24
N GLN A 190 11.71 17.03 10.14
CA GLN A 190 10.90 16.43 9.06
C GLN A 190 11.56 15.19 8.45
N HIS A 191 12.89 15.20 8.26
CA HIS A 191 13.61 14.06 7.68
C HIS A 191 13.60 12.85 8.62
N THR A 192 13.74 13.09 9.92
CA THR A 192 13.64 12.07 10.97
C THR A 192 12.24 11.48 11.02
N ALA A 193 11.22 12.35 11.06
CA ALA A 193 9.82 11.96 11.10
C ALA A 193 9.43 11.09 9.89
N PHE A 194 9.89 11.50 8.70
CA PHE A 194 9.71 10.74 7.47
C PHE A 194 10.38 9.36 7.55
N GLY A 195 11.65 9.32 7.95
CA GLY A 195 12.40 8.07 8.06
C GLY A 195 11.74 7.09 9.02
N LEU A 196 11.29 7.58 10.18
CA LEU A 196 10.52 6.80 11.15
C LEU A 196 9.18 6.32 10.58
N SER A 197 8.42 7.20 9.91
CA SER A 197 7.15 6.83 9.28
C SER A 197 7.34 5.73 8.24
N PHE A 198 8.42 5.80 7.46
CA PHE A 198 8.74 4.79 6.47
C PHE A 198 9.11 3.44 7.09
N ILE A 199 9.91 3.43 8.16
CA ILE A 199 10.23 2.21 8.92
C ILE A 199 8.97 1.60 9.53
N LEU A 200 8.13 2.41 10.20
CA LEU A 200 6.87 1.95 10.78
C LEU A 200 5.91 1.37 9.74
N TYR A 201 5.84 1.98 8.55
CA TYR A 201 5.06 1.41 7.45
C TYR A 201 5.65 0.09 6.92
N GLY A 202 6.98 -0.02 6.90
CA GLY A 202 7.69 -1.28 6.69
C GLY A 202 7.25 -2.35 7.70
N CYS A 203 7.21 -2.00 8.99
CA CYS A 203 6.75 -2.90 10.03
C CYS A 203 5.30 -3.35 9.81
N LEU A 204 4.40 -2.41 9.50
CA LEU A 204 3.00 -2.71 9.21
C LEU A 204 2.85 -3.72 8.06
N THR A 205 3.57 -3.50 6.97
CA THR A 205 3.42 -4.30 5.75
C THR A 205 4.08 -5.67 5.88
N LYS A 206 5.30 -5.74 6.40
CA LYS A 206 6.09 -6.98 6.45
C LYS A 206 5.76 -7.89 7.63
N TYR A 207 5.48 -7.31 8.79
CA TYR A 207 5.39 -8.05 10.05
C TYR A 207 3.96 -8.09 10.56
N ILE A 208 3.34 -6.92 10.78
CA ILE A 208 2.02 -6.83 11.43
C ILE A 208 0.91 -7.39 10.55
N ALA A 209 0.84 -7.01 9.27
CA ALA A 209 -0.23 -7.45 8.39
C ALA A 209 -0.26 -8.99 8.24
N PRO A 210 0.87 -9.69 8.00
CA PRO A 210 0.90 -11.16 7.98
C PRO A 210 0.55 -11.78 9.32
N ALA A 211 1.13 -11.32 10.43
CA ALA A 211 0.89 -11.92 11.74
C ALA A 211 -0.59 -11.81 12.16
N LEU A 212 -1.20 -10.64 11.97
CA LEU A 212 -2.64 -10.47 12.21
C LEU A 212 -3.46 -11.38 11.30
N ARG A 213 -3.11 -11.48 10.01
CA ARG A 213 -3.81 -12.37 9.08
C ARG A 213 -3.72 -13.83 9.52
N THR A 214 -2.54 -14.29 9.92
CA THR A 214 -2.31 -15.67 10.40
C THR A 214 -3.10 -15.94 11.68
N PHE A 215 -3.05 -15.03 12.65
CA PHE A 215 -3.84 -15.13 13.87
C PHE A 215 -5.34 -15.24 13.54
N MET A 216 -5.84 -14.37 12.66
CA MET A 216 -7.24 -14.36 12.22
C MET A 216 -7.67 -15.67 11.52
N ILE A 217 -6.79 -16.27 10.73
CA ILE A 217 -7.03 -17.57 10.09
C ILE A 217 -7.12 -18.68 11.14
N ASN A 218 -6.21 -18.65 12.11
CA ASN A 218 -6.09 -19.70 13.12
C ASN A 218 -7.15 -19.61 14.22
N THR A 219 -7.69 -18.41 14.48
CA THR A 219 -8.66 -18.19 15.56
C THR A 219 -10.11 -18.36 15.16
N LYS A 220 -10.47 -18.55 13.86
CA LYS A 220 -11.89 -18.65 13.47
C LYS A 220 -12.30 -19.75 12.49
N SER A 221 -13.32 -20.45 12.95
CA SER A 221 -14.32 -21.32 12.31
C SER A 221 -15.26 -20.62 11.30
N ARG A 222 -14.94 -19.41 10.80
CA ARG A 222 -15.68 -18.73 9.72
C ARG A 222 -14.72 -17.98 8.78
N PRO A 223 -14.81 -18.18 7.45
CA PRO A 223 -13.93 -17.57 6.47
C PRO A 223 -14.36 -16.11 6.21
N LEU A 224 -14.06 -15.21 7.13
CA LEU A 224 -14.05 -13.78 6.80
C LEU A 224 -12.78 -13.47 6.01
N SER A 225 -12.90 -12.52 5.08
CA SER A 225 -11.83 -12.07 4.19
C SER A 225 -10.50 -11.89 4.95
N THR A 226 -9.53 -12.79 4.71
CA THR A 226 -8.20 -12.80 5.35
C THR A 226 -7.29 -11.74 4.73
N THR A 227 -7.69 -10.48 4.86
CA THR A 227 -7.03 -9.34 4.22
C THR A 227 -5.72 -8.96 4.93
N TYR A 228 -4.80 -8.34 4.19
CA TYR A 228 -3.61 -7.68 4.76
C TYR A 228 -3.91 -6.25 5.26
N ASP A 229 -5.17 -5.80 5.16
CA ASP A 229 -5.60 -4.51 5.68
C ASP A 229 -5.60 -4.48 7.21
N VAL A 230 -4.48 -4.02 7.78
CA VAL A 230 -4.29 -3.88 9.23
C VAL A 230 -5.39 -3.06 9.89
N PHE A 231 -5.99 -2.08 9.20
CA PHE A 231 -7.10 -1.33 9.78
C PHE A 231 -8.35 -2.19 9.94
N LYS A 232 -8.70 -2.99 8.93
CA LYS A 232 -9.84 -3.91 9.02
C LYS A 232 -9.58 -4.98 10.08
N ASN A 233 -8.38 -5.55 10.10
CA ASN A 233 -8.02 -6.59 11.06
C ASN A 233 -8.05 -6.05 12.50
N LEU A 234 -7.43 -4.90 12.79
CA LEU A 234 -7.50 -4.31 14.13
C LEU A 234 -8.91 -3.89 14.53
N LYS A 235 -9.72 -3.35 13.59
CA LYS A 235 -11.11 -3.00 13.88
C LYS A 235 -11.93 -4.23 14.26
N TYR A 236 -11.67 -5.33 13.58
CA TYR A 236 -12.29 -6.61 13.87
C TYR A 236 -11.88 -7.13 15.25
N LEU A 237 -10.57 -7.18 15.52
CA LEU A 237 -10.05 -7.62 16.83
C LEU A 237 -10.63 -6.80 17.99
N ILE A 238 -10.80 -5.49 17.80
CA ILE A 238 -11.44 -4.62 18.80
C ILE A 238 -12.89 -5.04 19.03
N ALA A 239 -13.67 -5.25 17.97
CA ALA A 239 -15.08 -5.63 18.09
C ALA A 239 -15.25 -7.01 18.74
N GLU A 240 -14.37 -7.96 18.44
CA GLU A 240 -14.39 -9.28 19.09
C GLU A 240 -13.96 -9.20 20.55
N GLN A 241 -12.95 -8.40 20.88
CA GLN A 241 -12.50 -8.18 22.25
C GLN A 241 -13.55 -7.48 23.12
N GLU A 242 -14.41 -6.66 22.51
CA GLU A 242 -15.56 -6.05 23.19
C GLU A 242 -16.64 -7.07 23.56
N VAL A 243 -16.72 -8.20 22.83
CA VAL A 243 -17.67 -9.29 23.10
C VAL A 243 -17.06 -10.34 24.04
N ASP A 244 -15.79 -10.69 23.82
CA ASP A 244 -15.03 -11.64 24.62
C ASP A 244 -13.71 -10.99 25.07
N ILE A 245 -13.62 -10.73 26.38
CA ILE A 245 -12.47 -10.03 26.96
C ILE A 245 -11.15 -10.80 26.78
N ASP A 246 -11.22 -12.12 26.61
CA ASP A 246 -10.09 -13.03 26.45
C ASP A 246 -9.90 -13.47 24.98
N TYR A 247 -10.56 -12.78 24.03
CA TYR A 247 -10.53 -13.12 22.60
C TYR A 247 -9.11 -13.25 22.02
N LEU A 248 -8.16 -12.42 22.48
CA LEU A 248 -6.77 -12.51 22.04
C LEU A 248 -6.01 -13.63 22.77
N ALA A 249 -6.17 -13.70 24.09
CA ALA A 249 -5.63 -14.72 24.98
C ALA A 249 -6.29 -14.61 26.37
N THR A 250 -6.28 -15.70 27.15
CA THR A 250 -6.77 -15.73 28.54
C THR A 250 -6.13 -14.64 29.41
N GLY A 251 -6.93 -13.88 30.17
CA GLY A 251 -6.47 -12.79 31.05
C GLY A 251 -6.37 -11.42 30.37
N GLY A 252 -7.17 -11.17 29.33
CA GLY A 252 -7.15 -9.93 28.54
C GLY A 252 -7.54 -8.69 29.33
N ASN A 253 -8.36 -8.82 30.39
CA ASN A 253 -8.67 -7.71 31.29
C ASN A 253 -7.41 -7.23 32.04
N THR A 254 -6.66 -8.17 32.62
CA THR A 254 -5.46 -7.90 33.43
C THR A 254 -4.36 -7.26 32.60
N ARG A 255 -4.18 -7.70 31.35
CA ARG A 255 -3.23 -7.10 30.39
C ARG A 255 -3.72 -5.81 29.75
N ASN A 256 -5.00 -5.48 29.89
CA ASN A 256 -5.65 -4.34 29.25
C ASN A 256 -5.57 -4.39 27.71
N ASP A 257 -5.97 -5.53 27.14
CA ASP A 257 -5.93 -5.78 25.70
C ASP A 257 -6.74 -4.72 24.90
N SER A 258 -7.81 -4.15 25.47
CA SER A 258 -8.59 -3.06 24.87
C SER A 258 -7.74 -1.80 24.64
N ALA A 259 -6.96 -1.36 25.63
CA ALA A 259 -6.09 -0.19 25.49
C ALA A 259 -4.94 -0.46 24.51
N LEU A 260 -4.39 -1.68 24.53
CA LEU A 260 -3.35 -2.12 23.61
C LEU A 260 -3.84 -2.06 22.15
N LEU A 261 -5.01 -2.63 21.84
CA LEU A 261 -5.59 -2.61 20.50
C LEU A 261 -5.88 -1.18 20.02
N LYS A 262 -6.41 -0.31 20.89
CA LYS A 262 -6.64 1.11 20.58
C LYS A 262 -5.33 1.84 20.27
N LEU A 263 -4.25 1.56 21.00
CA LEU A 263 -2.93 2.13 20.73
C LEU A 263 -2.35 1.61 19.40
N CYS A 264 -2.48 0.32 19.10
CA CYS A 264 -2.08 -0.26 17.82
C CYS A 264 -2.83 0.37 16.64
N MET A 265 -4.14 0.58 16.78
CA MET A 265 -4.98 1.26 15.79
C MET A 265 -4.52 2.71 15.56
N LYS A 266 -4.23 3.43 16.66
CA LYS A 266 -3.69 4.79 16.60
C LYS A 266 -2.32 4.82 15.91
N ALA A 267 -1.42 3.92 16.26
CA ALA A 267 -0.10 3.79 15.64
C ALA A 267 -0.20 3.59 14.11
N ARG A 268 -1.07 2.68 13.67
CA ARG A 268 -1.35 2.47 12.23
C ARG A 268 -1.90 3.74 11.59
N HIS A 269 -2.89 4.39 12.23
CA HIS A 269 -3.50 5.60 11.71
C HIS A 269 -2.45 6.71 11.51
N MET A 270 -1.64 7.00 12.53
CA MET A 270 -0.61 8.04 12.46
C MET A 270 0.41 7.76 11.35
N THR A 271 0.81 6.49 11.21
CA THR A 271 1.77 6.04 10.18
C THR A 271 1.20 6.22 8.78
N CYS A 272 -0.02 5.75 8.52
CA CYS A 272 -0.60 5.75 7.18
C CYS A 272 -1.20 7.11 6.75
N HIS A 273 -1.47 8.02 7.69
CA HIS A 273 -2.15 9.30 7.40
C HIS A 273 -1.22 10.52 7.49
N GLY A 274 0.10 10.37 7.49
CA GLY A 274 1.01 11.53 7.36
C GLY A 274 1.07 12.44 8.59
N PHE A 275 0.79 11.91 9.79
CA PHE A 275 0.93 12.63 11.06
C PHE A 275 2.39 12.60 11.56
N ASN A 276 3.29 13.18 10.76
CA ASN A 276 4.73 13.13 10.95
C ASN A 276 5.19 13.65 12.32
N SER A 277 4.56 14.70 12.84
CA SER A 277 4.90 15.26 14.16
C SER A 277 4.55 14.30 15.28
N ARG A 278 3.44 13.57 15.15
CA ARG A 278 3.06 12.51 16.10
C ARG A 278 4.02 11.33 16.01
N ILE A 279 4.39 10.92 14.81
CA ILE A 279 5.38 9.85 14.58
C ILE A 279 6.72 10.21 15.21
N PHE A 280 7.23 11.42 14.95
CA PHE A 280 8.50 11.90 15.52
C PHE A 280 8.54 11.78 17.05
N ASN A 281 7.42 12.07 17.72
CA ASN A 281 7.32 12.08 19.17
C ASN A 281 6.97 10.71 19.78
N GLN A 282 6.23 9.85 19.08
CA GLN A 282 5.60 8.66 19.67
C GLN A 282 6.01 7.33 19.01
N TRP A 283 6.93 7.34 18.04
CA TRP A 283 7.34 6.12 17.32
C TRP A 283 7.73 4.95 18.24
N LYS A 284 8.39 5.22 19.38
CA LYS A 284 8.79 4.19 20.35
C LYS A 284 7.58 3.47 20.93
N SER A 285 6.61 4.24 21.45
CA SER A 285 5.36 3.71 22.00
C SER A 285 4.55 2.96 20.93
N TYR A 286 4.58 3.41 19.68
CA TYR A 286 3.92 2.73 18.57
C TYR A 286 4.54 1.36 18.27
N LEU A 287 5.86 1.26 18.14
CA LEU A 287 6.54 -0.04 17.97
C LEU A 287 6.30 -0.96 19.16
N GLN A 288 6.44 -0.45 20.38
CA GLN A 288 6.21 -1.25 21.60
C GLN A 288 4.79 -1.83 21.66
N SER A 289 3.77 -1.05 21.26
CA SER A 289 2.40 -1.56 21.21
C SER A 289 2.24 -2.70 20.20
N TRP A 290 2.93 -2.64 19.06
CA TRP A 290 2.89 -3.72 18.09
C TRP A 290 3.62 -4.97 18.58
N ILE A 291 4.80 -4.82 19.21
CA ILE A 291 5.55 -5.92 19.85
C ILE A 291 4.65 -6.64 20.87
N GLN A 292 4.07 -5.89 21.81
CA GLN A 292 3.16 -6.44 22.82
C GLN A 292 1.96 -7.17 22.19
N LEU A 293 1.37 -6.61 21.12
CA LEU A 293 0.29 -7.28 20.42
C LEU A 293 0.76 -8.59 19.78
N MET A 294 1.96 -8.64 19.20
CA MET A 294 2.54 -9.87 18.64
C MET A 294 2.76 -10.93 19.73
N ASP A 295 3.25 -10.54 20.90
CA ASP A 295 3.40 -11.45 22.05
C ASP A 295 2.06 -12.04 22.48
N VAL A 296 1.02 -11.20 22.63
CA VAL A 296 -0.31 -11.63 23.07
C VAL A 296 -0.93 -12.64 22.09
N ILE A 297 -0.77 -12.42 20.77
CA ILE A 297 -1.28 -13.35 19.74
C ILE A 297 -0.31 -14.51 19.45
N LYS A 298 0.75 -14.68 20.26
CA LYS A 298 1.78 -15.72 20.15
C LYS A 298 2.55 -15.72 18.82
N ALA A 299 2.72 -14.55 18.20
CA ALA A 299 3.57 -14.34 17.02
C ALA A 299 5.02 -14.01 17.43
N ASN A 300 5.64 -14.88 18.23
CA ASN A 300 6.90 -14.61 18.94
C ASN A 300 8.07 -14.23 18.00
N ASP A 301 8.22 -14.92 16.86
CA ASP A 301 9.27 -14.60 15.88
C ASP A 301 9.09 -13.17 15.32
N THR A 302 7.84 -12.78 15.08
CA THR A 302 7.51 -11.43 14.61
C THR A 302 7.77 -10.39 15.70
N SER A 303 7.48 -10.73 16.95
CA SER A 303 7.77 -9.89 18.11
C SER A 303 9.27 -9.64 18.26
N ALA A 304 10.10 -10.69 18.19
CA ALA A 304 11.55 -10.60 18.27
C ALA A 304 12.14 -9.72 17.16
N GLU A 305 11.71 -9.91 15.91
CA GLU A 305 12.13 -9.07 14.77
C GLU A 305 11.77 -7.58 14.95
N LEU A 306 10.59 -7.29 15.51
CA LEU A 306 10.19 -5.91 15.81
C LEU A 306 10.98 -5.32 16.98
N GLN A 307 11.32 -6.14 17.97
CA GLN A 307 12.16 -5.77 19.11
C GLN A 307 13.57 -5.41 18.65
N ASP A 308 14.16 -6.17 17.73
CA ASP A 308 15.46 -5.84 17.12
C ASP A 308 15.44 -4.49 16.39
N ILE A 309 14.36 -4.20 15.66
CA ILE A 309 14.17 -2.89 15.02
C ILE A 309 14.07 -1.79 16.07
N LEU A 310 13.29 -2.00 17.13
CA LEU A 310 13.14 -1.03 18.22
C LEU A 310 14.49 -0.74 18.88
N ASP A 311 15.24 -1.77 19.26
CA ASP A 311 16.53 -1.65 19.94
C ASP A 311 17.57 -0.98 19.04
N TYR A 312 17.60 -1.33 17.76
CA TYR A 312 18.43 -0.64 16.78
C TYR A 312 18.13 0.86 16.76
N LEU A 313 16.86 1.26 16.68
CA LEU A 313 16.45 2.67 16.61
C LEU A 313 16.75 3.40 17.92
N VAL A 314 16.50 2.78 19.07
CA VAL A 314 16.82 3.36 20.39
C VAL A 314 18.32 3.59 20.52
N ASN A 315 19.14 2.59 20.17
CA ASN A 315 20.59 2.70 20.20
C ASN A 315 21.09 3.81 19.28
N HIS A 316 20.59 3.87 18.04
CA HIS A 316 20.96 4.93 17.09
C HIS A 316 20.58 6.33 17.58
N LYS A 317 19.43 6.46 18.24
CA LYS A 317 19.02 7.73 18.86
C LYS A 317 19.95 8.13 20.00
N GLN A 318 20.25 7.21 20.91
CA GLN A 318 21.11 7.47 22.07
C GLN A 318 22.52 7.87 21.66
N ARG A 319 23.08 7.21 20.64
CA ARG A 319 24.43 7.46 20.13
C ARG A 319 24.50 8.55 19.05
N GLY A 320 23.37 9.17 18.71
CA GLY A 320 23.29 10.16 17.62
C GLY A 320 23.71 9.62 16.25
N LEU A 321 23.64 8.31 16.03
CA LEU A 321 24.12 7.65 14.83
C LEU A 321 23.20 7.86 13.64
N LYS A 322 23.79 7.84 12.45
CA LYS A 322 23.05 7.94 11.18
C LYS A 322 22.50 6.56 10.81
N ILE A 323 21.19 6.47 10.62
CA ILE A 323 20.53 5.32 10.03
C ILE A 323 20.80 5.34 8.54
N ARG A 324 21.50 4.31 8.05
CA ARG A 324 21.84 4.16 6.63
C ARG A 324 20.65 3.57 5.87
N SER A 325 20.50 3.96 4.61
CA SER A 325 19.46 3.42 3.73
C SER A 325 19.59 1.92 3.51
N ALA A 326 20.79 1.36 3.64
CA ALA A 326 21.01 -0.08 3.60
C ALA A 326 20.33 -0.81 4.77
N SER A 327 20.39 -0.27 5.99
CA SER A 327 19.71 -0.83 7.17
C SER A 327 18.19 -0.80 6.97
N ILE A 328 17.68 0.33 6.47
CA ILE A 328 16.26 0.47 6.12
C ILE A 328 15.87 -0.57 5.07
N LEU A 329 16.67 -0.71 4.00
CA LEU A 329 16.42 -1.70 2.96
C LEU A 329 16.51 -3.13 3.47
N PHE A 330 17.39 -3.46 4.41
CA PHE A 330 17.50 -4.79 5.00
C PHE A 330 16.15 -5.22 5.61
N TRP A 331 15.58 -4.38 6.48
CA TRP A 331 14.27 -4.69 7.06
C TRP A 331 13.16 -4.76 6.00
N LEU A 332 13.28 -4.00 4.91
CA LEU A 332 12.28 -3.97 3.84
C LEU A 332 12.45 -5.04 2.75
N SER A 333 13.62 -5.67 2.64
CA SER A 333 13.96 -6.54 1.49
C SER A 333 14.43 -7.95 1.86
N SER A 334 14.72 -8.23 3.13
CA SER A 334 14.93 -9.60 3.60
C SER A 334 13.58 -10.31 3.72
N PHE A 335 13.11 -10.91 2.63
CA PHE A 335 12.25 -12.09 2.74
C PHE A 335 13.20 -13.26 2.97
N PRO A 336 13.00 -14.07 4.00
CA PRO A 336 13.76 -15.30 4.09
C PRO A 336 13.39 -16.13 2.84
N ASN A 337 14.40 -16.59 2.10
CA ASN A 337 14.23 -17.67 1.12
C ASN A 337 14.00 -18.99 1.88
N THR A 338 13.12 -19.01 2.87
CA THR A 338 12.74 -20.22 3.59
C THR A 338 11.38 -20.61 3.06
N THR A 339 11.39 -21.38 1.97
CA THR A 339 10.40 -22.45 1.83
C THR A 339 10.44 -23.26 3.12
N PRO A 340 9.34 -23.36 3.89
CA PRO A 340 9.23 -24.45 4.82
C PRO A 340 9.22 -25.72 3.96
N ASN A 341 10.23 -26.57 4.12
CA ASN A 341 10.09 -27.95 3.74
C ASN A 341 8.97 -28.52 4.61
N LEU A 342 7.79 -28.67 4.02
CA LEU A 342 6.76 -29.60 4.48
C LEU A 342 6.83 -30.83 3.58
#